data_AF-J3L0M4-F1
#
_entry.id   AF-J3L0M4-F1
#
_cell.length_a   1.000
_cell.length_b   1.000
_cell.length_c   1.000
_cell.angle_alpha   90.00
_cell.angle_beta   90.00
_cell.angle_gamma   90.00
#
_symmetry.space_group_name_H-M   'P 1'
#
loop_
_entity.id
_entity.type
_entity.pdbx_description
1 polymer ?
#
loop_
_entity_poly.entity_id
_entity_poly.type
_entity_poly.pdbx_seq_one_letter_code
_entity_poly.pdbx_strand_id
1 'polypeptide(L)'
;MAPGTLTSKRRKAEASPSPPPSPAVDGGSDSSDDLHDPEDSFYSARSGSEDDHDDLSSNDDDDEEEEDEEEMDEEEEEEEQEEEEEEMNELEEEYRTLQANQHNILETLKQHRDDDVSRGQAVKNQKVLWDKALEMRFLLQKAFSTSNKLPKEPIKSMFCDHSQEIEQAYLDLLNSSKQTLDCMMELQEALLERNHATKDSIDAGNSSELNEEDDEWPGVQKLQRRITSFRNNEIDKWQRKTQVTTGAAALKGKLHAFNQNISDQVTSYMRDPSRMIKRMYLRKSTLGVYGEEVGELGNNNEERNTEGDPELIDDSEFYQQLLKEFLESCDVGASESAFYALKKQQHKKRKLVDRRASKSRKIRYHVHEKIANFMAPVPMVVPPMTPKLFENLFGMGNQKSTTA
;
A
#
# COMPACT_ATOMS: atom_id res chain seq x y z
N MET A 1 3.25 46.72 -54.37
CA MET A 1 2.42 46.20 -55.47
C MET A 1 2.55 44.69 -55.49
N ALA A 2 1.42 43.99 -55.32
CA ALA A 2 1.18 42.54 -55.43
C ALA A 2 2.00 41.57 -54.51
N PRO A 3 1.33 40.74 -53.69
CA PRO A 3 1.96 39.76 -52.80
C PRO A 3 2.22 38.41 -53.47
N GLY A 4 3.37 37.80 -53.17
CA GLY A 4 3.72 36.43 -53.59
C GLY A 4 3.05 35.38 -52.70
N THR A 5 2.28 34.51 -53.33
CA THR A 5 1.55 33.39 -52.72
C THR A 5 2.52 32.24 -52.43
N LEU A 6 2.72 31.87 -51.16
CA LEU A 6 3.40 30.64 -50.77
C LEU A 6 2.35 29.56 -50.51
N THR A 7 2.37 28.52 -51.36
CA THR A 7 1.50 27.35 -51.30
C THR A 7 1.98 26.39 -50.20
N SER A 8 1.04 25.97 -49.36
CA SER A 8 1.27 25.05 -48.25
C SER A 8 1.38 23.60 -48.77
N LYS A 9 2.57 23.00 -48.68
CA LYS A 9 2.80 21.57 -48.96
C LYS A 9 2.42 20.74 -47.72
N ARG A 10 1.20 20.23 -47.71
CA ARG A 10 0.70 19.18 -46.79
C ARG A 10 1.53 17.90 -47.01
N ARG A 11 2.38 17.52 -46.06
CA ARG A 11 2.99 16.19 -46.04
C ARG A 11 2.01 15.19 -45.44
N LYS A 12 1.68 14.18 -46.26
CA LYS A 12 0.90 12.99 -45.93
C LYS A 12 1.74 12.13 -44.99
N ALA A 13 1.25 11.81 -43.79
CA ALA A 13 1.89 10.86 -42.89
C ALA A 13 1.48 9.44 -43.32
N GLU A 14 2.43 8.65 -43.80
CA GLU A 14 2.29 7.21 -44.01
C GLU A 14 2.40 6.47 -42.67
N ALA A 15 1.47 5.54 -42.45
CA ALA A 15 1.46 4.65 -41.29
C ALA A 15 2.64 3.66 -41.36
N SER A 16 3.41 3.55 -40.27
CA SER A 16 4.46 2.55 -40.14
C SER A 16 3.85 1.18 -39.79
N PRO A 17 4.34 0.07 -40.39
CA PRO A 17 3.76 -1.26 -40.23
C PRO A 17 4.18 -1.92 -38.91
N SER A 18 3.21 -2.59 -38.27
CA SER A 18 3.38 -3.40 -37.06
C SER A 18 4.31 -4.61 -37.28
N PRO A 19 5.11 -5.01 -36.28
CA PRO A 19 5.95 -6.20 -36.39
C PRO A 19 5.12 -7.50 -36.30
N PRO A 20 5.58 -8.60 -36.92
CA PRO A 20 4.82 -9.84 -37.07
C PRO A 20 4.79 -10.68 -35.78
N PRO A 21 3.76 -11.53 -35.58
CA PRO A 21 3.70 -12.45 -34.45
C PRO A 21 4.65 -13.64 -34.69
N SER A 22 5.32 -14.09 -33.63
CA SER A 22 6.18 -15.28 -33.61
C SER A 22 5.54 -16.33 -32.66
N PRO A 23 5.82 -17.63 -32.86
CA PRO A 23 4.84 -18.62 -33.28
C PRO A 23 4.18 -19.37 -32.13
N ALA A 24 3.00 -19.91 -32.42
CA ALA A 24 2.31 -20.92 -31.63
C ALA A 24 3.22 -22.14 -31.44
N VAL A 25 3.34 -22.59 -30.19
CA VAL A 25 3.79 -23.94 -29.88
C VAL A 25 2.54 -24.76 -29.66
N ASP A 26 2.21 -25.51 -30.71
CA ASP A 26 1.31 -26.65 -30.68
C ASP A 26 1.98 -27.79 -29.90
N GLY A 27 1.20 -28.42 -29.03
CA GLY A 27 1.59 -29.49 -28.13
C GLY A 27 0.31 -30.17 -27.67
N GLY A 28 -0.32 -30.88 -28.60
CA GLY A 28 -1.60 -31.54 -28.41
C GLY A 28 -1.57 -32.76 -27.46
N SER A 29 -2.78 -33.02 -26.98
CA SER A 29 -3.37 -34.33 -26.64
C SER A 29 -2.75 -35.11 -25.47
N ASP A 30 -3.50 -35.23 -24.37
CA ASP A 30 -4.19 -36.49 -24.12
C ASP A 30 -5.46 -36.29 -23.30
N SER A 31 -6.48 -37.06 -23.68
CA SER A 31 -7.79 -37.15 -23.02
C SER A 31 -7.79 -38.43 -22.21
N SER A 32 -8.05 -38.32 -20.92
CA SER A 32 -8.58 -39.44 -20.14
C SER A 32 -9.38 -38.89 -18.97
N ASP A 33 -10.71 -39.03 -19.09
CA ASP A 33 -11.56 -39.35 -17.96
C ASP A 33 -10.86 -40.41 -17.10
N ASP A 34 -10.67 -40.15 -15.81
CA ASP A 34 -10.78 -41.24 -14.85
C ASP A 34 -11.26 -40.70 -13.50
N LEU A 35 -12.43 -41.23 -13.16
CA LEU A 35 -13.00 -41.26 -11.83
C LEU A 35 -12.04 -42.04 -10.92
N HIS A 36 -11.60 -41.45 -9.82
CA HIS A 36 -11.56 -42.15 -8.53
C HIS A 36 -11.10 -41.22 -7.41
N ASP A 37 -12.07 -40.88 -6.56
CA ASP A 37 -11.89 -40.81 -5.12
C ASP A 37 -11.47 -42.21 -4.59
N PRO A 38 -10.49 -42.27 -3.69
CA PRO A 38 -10.74 -43.03 -2.47
C PRO A 38 -10.27 -42.32 -1.19
N GLU A 39 -11.25 -42.15 -0.32
CA GLU A 39 -11.26 -42.35 1.14
C GLU A 39 -10.00 -42.91 1.83
N ASP A 40 -9.69 -42.33 2.99
CA ASP A 40 -9.47 -43.04 4.25
C ASP A 40 -9.93 -42.10 5.38
N SER A 41 -11.07 -42.28 6.07
CA SER A 41 -11.51 -43.40 6.92
C SER A 41 -10.70 -43.56 8.22
N PHE A 42 -11.22 -43.02 9.33
CA PHE A 42 -11.22 -43.59 10.70
C PHE A 42 -11.91 -42.56 11.64
N TYR A 43 -13.08 -42.76 12.24
CA TYR A 43 -13.56 -43.89 13.02
C TYR A 43 -15.07 -44.11 12.82
N SER A 44 -15.46 -45.39 12.74
CA SER A 44 -16.83 -45.89 12.79
C SER A 44 -17.04 -46.60 14.13
N ALA A 45 -18.16 -46.33 14.80
CA ALA A 45 -18.82 -47.26 15.71
C ALA A 45 -20.32 -47.22 15.41
N ARG A 46 -20.89 -48.41 15.28
CA ARG A 46 -22.11 -48.80 14.56
C ARG A 46 -23.16 -49.27 15.56
N SER A 47 -24.43 -48.88 15.36
CA SER A 47 -25.68 -49.66 15.55
C SER A 47 -26.85 -48.67 15.50
N GLY A 48 -27.90 -48.73 14.69
CA GLY A 48 -28.41 -49.76 13.78
C GLY A 48 -29.60 -50.52 14.37
N SER A 49 -30.80 -49.93 14.35
CA SER A 49 -32.08 -50.55 13.90
C SER A 49 -33.29 -49.68 14.26
N GLU A 50 -34.01 -49.24 13.23
CA GLU A 50 -35.43 -48.90 13.29
C GLU A 50 -36.22 -50.22 13.23
N ASP A 51 -37.28 -50.37 14.03
CA ASP A 51 -38.50 -51.03 13.54
C ASP A 51 -39.72 -50.62 14.38
N ASP A 52 -40.82 -50.51 13.66
CA ASP A 52 -42.16 -50.07 14.06
C ASP A 52 -42.96 -51.19 14.78
N HIS A 53 -44.10 -50.75 15.33
CA HIS A 53 -45.40 -51.44 15.44
C HIS A 53 -45.88 -52.01 16.80
N ASP A 54 -47.01 -51.40 17.20
CA ASP A 54 -48.31 -52.00 17.58
C ASP A 54 -48.50 -52.64 18.97
N ASP A 55 -49.27 -51.90 19.79
CA ASP A 55 -50.58 -52.29 20.34
C ASP A 55 -50.87 -53.79 20.51
N LEU A 56 -51.01 -54.27 21.77
CA LEU A 56 -52.10 -55.18 22.14
C LEU A 56 -52.44 -55.09 23.64
N SER A 57 -53.75 -55.09 23.85
CA SER A 57 -54.55 -55.14 25.07
C SER A 57 -54.53 -56.47 25.85
N SER A 58 -54.71 -56.36 27.17
CA SER A 58 -55.66 -57.06 28.06
C SER A 58 -55.69 -58.60 28.21
N ASN A 59 -55.88 -58.99 29.50
CA ASN A 59 -56.43 -60.24 30.07
C ASN A 59 -55.50 -61.47 30.11
N ASP A 60 -55.50 -62.33 31.12
CA ASP A 60 -56.18 -62.42 32.42
C ASP A 60 -55.51 -63.58 33.20
N ASP A 61 -55.84 -63.65 34.49
CA ASP A 61 -55.99 -64.85 35.34
C ASP A 61 -54.75 -65.59 35.89
N ASP A 62 -54.59 -65.36 37.20
CA ASP A 62 -54.90 -66.31 38.29
C ASP A 62 -53.76 -66.95 39.11
N ASP A 63 -54.03 -66.88 40.43
CA ASP A 63 -53.69 -67.80 41.52
C ASP A 63 -52.22 -67.78 42.00
N GLU A 64 -51.87 -67.66 43.28
CA GLU A 64 -52.54 -68.09 44.53
C GLU A 64 -52.16 -67.20 45.72
N GLU A 65 -53.08 -67.14 46.69
CA GLU A 65 -52.91 -66.59 48.04
C GLU A 65 -51.78 -67.31 48.80
N GLU A 66 -50.98 -66.59 49.58
CA GLU A 66 -50.69 -66.97 50.97
C GLU A 66 -50.63 -65.71 51.85
N GLU A 67 -51.48 -65.73 52.86
CA GLU A 67 -51.56 -64.80 53.98
C GLU A 67 -50.33 -65.01 54.87
N ASP A 68 -49.48 -63.98 55.00
CA ASP A 68 -48.69 -63.77 56.20
C ASP A 68 -48.97 -62.35 56.68
N GLU A 69 -49.87 -62.27 57.67
CA GLU A 69 -50.11 -61.09 58.49
C GLU A 69 -48.86 -60.82 59.35
N GLU A 70 -47.92 -60.02 58.84
CA GLU A 70 -47.08 -59.22 59.71
C GLU A 70 -47.73 -57.84 59.85
N GLU A 71 -48.30 -57.56 61.03
CA GLU A 71 -48.63 -56.21 61.47
C GLU A 71 -47.35 -55.36 61.44
N MET A 72 -47.06 -54.74 60.30
CA MET A 72 -46.15 -53.62 60.17
C MET A 72 -46.96 -52.32 60.26
N ASP A 73 -46.40 -51.35 60.99
CA ASP A 73 -46.98 -50.04 61.27
C ASP A 73 -47.48 -49.37 59.97
N GLU A 74 -48.80 -49.17 59.85
CA GLU A 74 -49.45 -48.37 58.80
C GLU A 74 -49.00 -46.88 58.82
N GLU A 75 -48.18 -46.48 59.80
CA GLU A 75 -47.54 -45.16 59.86
C GLU A 75 -46.17 -45.10 59.14
N GLU A 76 -45.51 -46.24 58.84
CA GLU A 76 -44.19 -46.26 58.15
C GLU A 76 -44.32 -46.36 56.61
N GLU A 77 -45.37 -46.98 56.05
CA GLU A 77 -45.55 -47.11 54.58
C GLU A 77 -46.08 -45.83 53.89
N GLU A 78 -46.82 -44.97 54.59
CA GLU A 78 -47.21 -43.64 54.07
C GLU A 78 -46.01 -42.68 54.04
N GLU A 79 -45.08 -42.78 55.02
CA GLU A 79 -43.84 -41.99 55.04
C GLU A 79 -42.87 -42.42 53.91
N GLU A 80 -42.75 -43.72 53.61
CA GLU A 80 -41.91 -44.20 52.49
C GLU A 80 -42.44 -43.79 51.10
N GLN A 81 -43.77 -43.75 50.90
CA GLN A 81 -44.36 -43.28 49.63
C GLN A 81 -44.22 -41.76 49.44
N GLU A 82 -44.32 -40.98 50.52
CA GLU A 82 -44.07 -39.53 50.46
C GLU A 82 -42.58 -39.24 50.15
N GLU A 83 -41.64 -40.00 50.72
CA GLU A 83 -40.21 -39.89 50.41
C GLU A 83 -39.89 -40.25 48.94
N GLU A 84 -40.50 -41.32 48.39
CA GLU A 84 -40.34 -41.68 46.98
C GLU A 84 -40.94 -40.64 46.01
N GLU A 85 -42.09 -40.03 46.35
CA GLU A 85 -42.67 -38.94 45.56
C GLU A 85 -41.81 -37.66 45.62
N GLU A 86 -41.21 -37.35 46.78
CA GLU A 86 -40.26 -36.24 46.92
C GLU A 86 -38.99 -36.48 46.08
N GLU A 87 -38.38 -37.66 46.15
CA GLU A 87 -37.21 -38.01 45.33
C GLU A 87 -37.52 -37.97 43.82
N MET A 88 -38.71 -38.42 43.42
CA MET A 88 -39.14 -38.39 42.01
C MET A 88 -39.37 -36.96 41.51
N ASN A 89 -39.92 -36.09 42.35
CA ASN A 89 -40.08 -34.67 42.06
C ASN A 89 -38.73 -33.95 41.96
N GLU A 90 -37.79 -34.22 42.85
CA GLU A 90 -36.42 -33.70 42.78
C GLU A 90 -35.72 -34.14 41.49
N LEU A 91 -35.87 -35.42 41.10
CA LEU A 91 -35.32 -35.95 39.87
C LEU A 91 -35.97 -35.33 38.61
N GLU A 92 -37.28 -35.05 38.64
CA GLU A 92 -37.96 -34.35 37.55
C GLU A 92 -37.49 -32.89 37.43
N GLU A 93 -37.27 -32.20 38.56
CA GLU A 93 -36.68 -30.86 38.57
C GLU A 93 -35.23 -30.87 38.02
N GLU A 94 -34.39 -31.80 38.45
CA GLU A 94 -33.04 -31.97 37.89
C GLU A 94 -33.08 -32.24 36.38
N TYR A 95 -33.99 -33.10 35.91
CA TYR A 95 -34.16 -33.36 34.49
C TYR A 95 -34.60 -32.12 33.71
N ARG A 96 -35.53 -31.32 34.26
CA ARG A 96 -35.96 -30.03 33.67
C ARG A 96 -34.79 -29.05 33.59
N THR A 97 -33.97 -28.94 34.64
CA THR A 97 -32.80 -28.05 34.63
C THR A 97 -31.75 -28.51 33.62
N LEU A 98 -31.51 -29.82 33.49
CA LEU A 98 -30.59 -30.38 32.51
C LEU A 98 -31.06 -30.10 31.08
N GLN A 99 -32.36 -30.26 30.81
CA GLN A 99 -32.96 -29.96 29.51
C GLN A 99 -32.87 -28.47 29.17
N ALA A 100 -33.13 -27.59 30.15
CA ALA A 100 -32.97 -26.13 29.99
C ALA A 100 -31.51 -25.75 29.71
N ASN A 101 -30.55 -26.37 30.41
CA ASN A 101 -29.12 -26.17 30.19
C ASN A 101 -28.69 -26.66 28.79
N GLN A 102 -29.17 -27.82 28.33
CA GLN A 102 -28.93 -28.32 26.98
C GLN A 102 -29.47 -27.36 25.91
N HIS A 103 -30.70 -26.85 26.09
CA HIS A 103 -31.28 -25.86 25.19
C HIS A 103 -30.47 -24.57 25.17
N ASN A 104 -30.02 -24.08 26.33
CA ASN A 104 -29.19 -22.88 26.44
C ASN A 104 -27.83 -23.04 25.74
N ILE A 105 -27.19 -24.21 25.87
CA ILE A 105 -25.94 -24.53 25.18
C ILE A 105 -26.15 -24.55 23.66
N LEU A 106 -27.22 -25.19 23.17
CA LEU A 106 -27.55 -25.21 21.75
C LEU A 106 -27.84 -23.82 21.19
N GLU A 107 -28.55 -22.98 21.95
CA GLU A 107 -28.83 -21.60 21.57
C GLU A 107 -27.55 -20.77 21.51
N THR A 108 -26.65 -20.92 22.50
CA THR A 108 -25.34 -20.26 22.53
C THR A 108 -24.45 -20.71 21.36
N LEU A 109 -24.45 -22.00 21.02
CA LEU A 109 -23.73 -22.53 19.87
C LEU A 109 -24.27 -21.97 18.55
N LYS A 110 -25.60 -21.86 18.42
CA LYS A 110 -26.24 -21.26 17.25
C LYS A 110 -25.89 -19.78 17.12
N GLN A 111 -25.94 -19.03 18.21
CA GLN A 111 -25.50 -17.62 18.25
C GLN A 111 -24.03 -17.48 17.85
N HIS A 112 -23.14 -18.33 18.38
CA HIS A 112 -21.72 -18.31 18.01
C HIS A 112 -21.50 -18.60 16.52
N ARG A 113 -22.26 -19.54 15.95
CA ARG A 113 -22.21 -19.85 14.51
C ARG A 113 -22.66 -18.65 13.68
N ASP A 114 -23.78 -18.02 14.03
CA ASP A 114 -24.32 -16.89 13.30
C ASP A 114 -23.39 -15.65 13.42
N ASP A 115 -22.77 -15.45 14.58
CA ASP A 115 -21.71 -14.46 14.81
C ASP A 115 -20.48 -14.71 13.95
N ASP A 116 -20.02 -15.96 13.85
CA ASP A 116 -18.87 -16.32 13.01
C ASP A 116 -19.15 -16.14 11.52
N VAL A 117 -20.38 -16.43 11.07
CA VAL A 117 -20.83 -16.12 9.71
C VAL A 117 -20.79 -14.61 9.45
N SER A 118 -21.32 -13.82 10.39
CA SER A 118 -21.31 -12.35 10.32
C SER A 118 -19.89 -11.79 10.28
N ARG A 119 -19.00 -12.27 11.17
CA ARG A 119 -17.58 -11.91 11.18
C ARG A 119 -16.89 -12.30 9.88
N GLY A 120 -17.15 -13.49 9.36
CA GLY A 120 -16.63 -13.95 8.07
C GLY A 120 -17.03 -13.03 6.93
N GLN A 121 -18.29 -12.58 6.90
CA GLN A 121 -18.76 -11.62 5.91
C GLN A 121 -18.11 -10.24 6.08
N ALA A 122 -17.94 -9.76 7.31
CA ALA A 122 -17.24 -8.52 7.59
C ALA A 122 -15.78 -8.56 7.09
N VAL A 123 -15.06 -9.66 7.32
CA VAL A 123 -13.69 -9.85 6.83
C VAL A 123 -13.64 -9.85 5.29
N LYS A 124 -14.58 -10.52 4.61
CA LYS A 124 -14.68 -10.48 3.14
C LYS A 124 -14.86 -9.04 2.64
N ASN A 125 -15.76 -8.28 3.26
CA ASN A 125 -16.02 -6.89 2.87
C ASN A 125 -14.79 -6.00 3.13
N GLN A 126 -14.10 -6.18 4.26
CA GLN A 126 -12.86 -5.45 4.58
C GLN A 126 -11.76 -5.73 3.55
N LYS A 127 -11.61 -6.99 3.12
CA LYS A 127 -10.65 -7.37 2.07
C LYS A 127 -10.96 -6.66 0.75
N VAL A 128 -12.24 -6.64 0.34
CA VAL A 128 -12.66 -5.92 -0.87
C VAL A 128 -12.34 -4.43 -0.78
N LEU A 129 -12.62 -3.79 0.36
CA LEU A 129 -12.29 -2.37 0.58
C LEU A 129 -10.78 -2.12 0.50
N TRP A 130 -9.98 -2.99 1.10
CA TRP A 130 -8.52 -2.91 1.06
C TRP A 130 -7.97 -3.04 -0.37
N ASP A 131 -8.43 -4.05 -1.11
CA ASP A 131 -8.01 -4.27 -2.50
C ASP A 131 -8.36 -3.06 -3.38
N LYS A 132 -9.55 -2.46 -3.18
CA LYS A 132 -9.96 -1.23 -3.89
C LYS A 132 -9.17 0.00 -3.49
N ALA A 133 -8.76 0.13 -2.23
CA ALA A 133 -7.89 1.22 -1.79
C ALA A 133 -6.49 1.11 -2.41
N LEU A 134 -5.94 -0.11 -2.51
CA LEU A 134 -4.67 -0.36 -3.21
C LEU A 134 -4.76 -0.06 -4.71
N GLU A 135 -5.85 -0.48 -5.37
CA GLU A 135 -6.12 -0.17 -6.78
C GLU A 135 -6.17 1.35 -7.02
N MET A 136 -6.90 2.09 -6.17
CA MET A 136 -6.96 3.56 -6.22
C MET A 136 -5.56 4.17 -6.12
N ARG A 137 -4.75 3.74 -5.15
CA ARG A 137 -3.37 4.23 -4.97
C ARG A 137 -2.50 3.91 -6.18
N PHE A 138 -2.68 2.75 -6.81
CA PHE A 138 -1.97 2.38 -8.04
C PHE A 138 -2.29 3.32 -9.20
N LEU A 139 -3.58 3.60 -9.42
CA LEU A 139 -4.03 4.51 -10.48
C LEU A 139 -3.49 5.94 -10.29
N LEU A 140 -3.42 6.42 -9.04
CA LEU A 140 -2.90 7.75 -8.70
C LEU A 140 -1.38 7.88 -8.91
N GLN A 141 -0.61 6.79 -8.91
CA GLN A 141 0.85 6.86 -8.96
C GLN A 141 1.37 7.62 -10.18
N LYS A 142 0.77 7.35 -11.35
CA LYS A 142 1.21 7.98 -12.60
C LYS A 142 0.96 9.48 -12.55
N ALA A 143 -0.23 9.89 -12.13
CA ALA A 143 -0.61 11.29 -11.98
C ALA A 143 0.35 12.03 -11.03
N PHE A 144 0.61 11.46 -9.85
CA PHE A 144 1.56 11.97 -8.86
C PHE A 144 2.98 12.09 -9.41
N SER A 145 3.46 11.07 -10.12
CA SER A 145 4.82 11.10 -10.71
C SER A 145 4.94 12.11 -11.85
N THR A 146 3.85 12.34 -12.61
CA THR A 146 3.85 13.31 -13.72
C THR A 146 3.65 14.75 -13.27
N SER A 147 2.97 14.99 -12.15
CA SER A 147 2.80 16.36 -11.61
C SER A 147 4.13 17.00 -11.25
N ASN A 148 5.11 16.20 -10.81
CA ASN A 148 6.51 16.63 -10.58
C ASN A 148 7.20 17.22 -11.83
N LYS A 149 6.64 17.08 -13.03
CA LYS A 149 7.18 17.68 -14.27
C LYS A 149 6.51 18.99 -14.65
N LEU A 150 5.41 19.35 -13.98
CA LEU A 150 4.68 20.56 -14.30
C LEU A 150 5.53 21.80 -13.96
N PRO A 151 5.54 22.82 -14.84
CA PRO A 151 6.21 24.07 -14.58
C PRO A 151 5.59 24.77 -13.37
N LYS A 152 6.44 25.41 -12.57
CA LYS A 152 6.03 26.30 -11.49
C LYS A 152 5.93 27.74 -12.01
N GLU A 153 5.41 28.64 -11.18
CA GLU A 153 5.48 30.07 -11.49
C GLU A 153 6.93 30.56 -11.55
N PRO A 154 7.27 31.49 -12.46
CA PRO A 154 6.40 32.19 -13.42
C PRO A 154 6.21 31.46 -14.77
N ILE A 155 6.89 30.33 -14.99
CA ILE A 155 6.90 29.60 -16.26
C ILE A 155 5.50 29.07 -16.61
N LYS A 156 4.74 28.61 -15.60
CA LYS A 156 3.35 28.21 -15.76
C LYS A 156 2.52 29.35 -16.37
N SER A 157 2.54 30.55 -15.79
CA SER A 157 1.80 31.70 -16.34
C SER A 157 2.21 31.99 -17.78
N MET A 158 3.52 31.96 -18.09
CA MET A 158 3.99 32.17 -19.47
C MET A 158 3.43 31.13 -20.46
N PHE A 159 3.28 29.87 -20.05
CA PHE A 159 2.68 28.85 -20.90
C PHE A 159 1.17 29.06 -21.09
N CYS A 160 0.44 29.44 -20.04
CA CYS A 160 -0.98 29.75 -20.13
C CYS A 160 -1.23 30.98 -21.02
N ASP A 161 -0.46 32.05 -20.83
CA ASP A 161 -0.55 33.27 -21.64
C ASP A 161 -0.24 33.01 -23.12
N HIS A 162 0.61 32.03 -23.40
CA HIS A 162 0.98 31.65 -24.76
C HIS A 162 -0.08 30.80 -25.48
N SER A 163 -0.85 29.99 -24.75
CA SER A 163 -1.82 29.08 -25.35
C SER A 163 -3.04 28.86 -24.45
N GLN A 164 -4.20 29.25 -24.96
CA GLN A 164 -5.49 29.01 -24.32
C GLN A 164 -5.79 27.51 -24.14
N GLU A 165 -5.27 26.65 -25.02
CA GLU A 165 -5.40 25.19 -24.85
C GLU A 165 -4.65 24.69 -23.61
N ILE A 166 -3.49 25.27 -23.31
CA ILE A 166 -2.70 24.94 -22.12
C ILE A 166 -3.42 25.46 -20.87
N GLU A 167 -3.91 26.70 -20.92
CA GLU A 167 -4.70 27.28 -19.83
C GLU A 167 -5.92 26.41 -19.50
N GLN A 168 -6.71 26.01 -20.51
CA GLN A 168 -7.86 25.13 -20.32
C GLN A 168 -7.45 23.76 -19.75
N ALA A 169 -6.35 23.18 -20.23
CA ALA A 169 -5.85 21.90 -19.70
C ALA A 169 -5.44 21.98 -18.22
N TYR A 170 -4.90 23.13 -17.76
CA TYR A 170 -4.64 23.35 -16.33
C TYR A 170 -5.92 23.46 -15.51
N LEU A 171 -6.93 24.16 -16.02
CA LEU A 171 -8.24 24.26 -15.36
C LEU A 171 -8.91 22.88 -15.25
N ASP A 172 -8.89 22.09 -16.32
CA ASP A 172 -9.44 20.73 -16.34
C ASP A 172 -8.69 19.82 -15.36
N LEU A 173 -7.35 19.91 -15.32
CA LEU A 173 -6.51 19.18 -14.37
C LEU A 173 -6.85 19.55 -12.92
N LEU A 174 -6.99 20.85 -12.62
CA LEU A 174 -7.32 21.33 -11.29
C LEU A 174 -8.70 20.82 -10.86
N ASN A 175 -9.72 20.99 -11.72
CA ASN A 175 -11.08 20.54 -11.45
C ASN A 175 -11.15 19.01 -11.24
N SER A 176 -10.49 18.23 -12.10
CA SER A 176 -10.45 16.77 -11.96
C SER A 176 -9.71 16.33 -10.70
N SER A 177 -8.66 17.05 -10.30
CA SER A 177 -7.91 16.77 -9.07
C SER A 177 -8.75 17.08 -7.82
N LYS A 178 -9.45 18.23 -7.81
CA LYS A 178 -10.39 18.61 -6.73
C LYS A 178 -11.50 17.56 -6.59
N GLN A 179 -12.17 17.20 -7.70
CA GLN A 179 -13.21 16.18 -7.69
C GLN A 179 -12.71 14.82 -7.16
N THR A 180 -11.49 14.43 -7.55
CA THR A 180 -10.88 13.18 -7.06
C THR A 180 -10.66 13.24 -5.54
N LEU A 181 -10.15 14.36 -5.03
CA LEU A 181 -9.94 14.57 -3.60
C LEU A 181 -11.27 14.55 -2.83
N ASP A 182 -12.30 15.22 -3.35
CA ASP A 182 -13.64 15.23 -2.76
C ASP A 182 -14.22 13.82 -2.64
N CYS A 183 -14.15 13.02 -3.72
CA CYS A 183 -14.60 11.63 -3.69
C CYS A 183 -13.82 10.78 -2.66
N MET A 184 -12.52 11.02 -2.48
CA MET A 184 -11.72 10.33 -1.46
C MET A 184 -12.13 10.73 -0.04
N MET A 185 -12.41 12.02 0.18
CA MET A 185 -12.86 12.53 1.48
C MET A 185 -14.26 12.02 1.83
N GLU A 186 -15.20 12.02 0.88
CA GLU A 186 -16.54 11.47 1.04
C GLU A 186 -16.50 9.97 1.39
N LEU A 187 -15.64 9.20 0.71
CA LEU A 187 -15.44 7.79 1.01
C LEU A 187 -14.94 7.59 2.44
N GLN A 188 -13.94 8.36 2.86
CA GLN A 188 -13.37 8.26 4.21
C GLN A 188 -14.40 8.67 5.28
N GLU A 189 -15.22 9.69 5.02
CA GLU A 189 -16.32 10.07 5.92
C GLU A 189 -17.38 8.97 6.01
N ALA A 190 -17.83 8.41 4.89
CA ALA A 190 -18.80 7.32 4.88
C ALA A 190 -18.31 6.07 5.61
N LEU A 191 -17.00 5.77 5.53
CA LEU A 191 -16.37 4.67 6.29
C LEU A 191 -16.32 4.96 7.79
N LEU A 192 -16.08 6.21 8.19
CA LEU A 192 -16.09 6.63 9.59
C LEU A 192 -17.49 6.57 10.18
N GLU A 193 -18.50 7.13 9.51
CA GLU A 193 -19.87 7.19 10.02
C GLU A 193 -20.49 5.81 10.26
N ARG A 194 -20.14 4.84 9.41
CA ARG A 194 -20.55 3.45 9.53
C ARG A 194 -19.82 2.69 10.64
N ASN A 195 -18.72 3.22 11.15
CA ASN A 195 -17.95 2.60 12.21
C ASN A 195 -18.35 3.16 13.58
N HIS A 196 -19.25 2.48 14.29
CA HIS A 196 -19.72 2.89 15.61
C HIS A 196 -18.58 3.08 16.63
N ALA A 197 -17.48 2.33 16.54
CA ALA A 197 -16.33 2.45 17.43
C ALA A 197 -15.54 3.75 17.23
N THR A 198 -15.76 4.47 16.13
CA THR A 198 -15.17 5.81 15.92
C THR A 198 -15.96 6.92 16.61
N LYS A 199 -17.22 6.68 16.99
CA LYS A 199 -18.09 7.70 17.62
C LYS A 199 -17.67 8.04 19.05
N ASP A 200 -17.21 7.05 19.82
CA ASP A 200 -16.81 7.22 21.23
C ASP A 200 -15.42 7.89 21.38
N SER A 201 -14.68 8.04 20.29
CA SER A 201 -13.40 8.78 20.26
C SER A 201 -13.57 10.28 19.97
N ILE A 202 -14.81 10.74 19.81
CA ILE A 202 -15.17 12.10 19.44
C ILE A 202 -15.60 12.83 20.71
N ASP A 203 -14.64 13.35 21.46
CA ASP A 203 -14.95 14.36 22.46
C ASP A 203 -14.02 15.58 22.32
N ALA A 204 -14.66 16.74 22.29
CA ALA A 204 -14.17 18.11 22.45
C ALA A 204 -12.93 18.57 21.63
N GLY A 205 -13.16 19.37 20.56
CA GLY A 205 -12.07 20.10 19.91
C GLY A 205 -12.44 21.02 18.75
N ASN A 206 -13.21 22.08 19.04
CA ASN A 206 -13.35 23.35 18.30
C ASN A 206 -13.55 23.31 16.78
N SER A 207 -14.78 23.59 16.36
CA SER A 207 -15.08 24.34 15.15
C SER A 207 -14.59 25.79 15.33
N SER A 208 -13.30 26.03 15.05
CA SER A 208 -12.87 27.36 14.67
C SER A 208 -13.30 27.55 13.22
N GLU A 209 -14.26 28.44 12.99
CA GLU A 209 -14.49 29.01 11.67
C GLU A 209 -13.16 29.63 11.20
N LEU A 210 -12.59 29.06 10.15
CA LEU A 210 -11.48 29.65 9.42
C LEU A 210 -12.06 30.13 8.09
N ASN A 211 -12.00 31.45 7.91
CA ASN A 211 -12.46 32.14 6.72
C ASN A 211 -11.65 31.72 5.49
N GLU A 212 -12.38 31.57 4.38
CA GLU A 212 -12.05 31.81 2.97
C GLU A 212 -10.57 31.88 2.56
N GLU A 213 -10.14 30.89 1.78
CA GLU A 213 -9.58 31.04 0.42
C GLU A 213 -9.11 29.67 -0.06
N ASP A 214 -9.83 29.06 -1.03
CA ASP A 214 -9.40 28.07 -2.05
C ASP A 214 -8.35 26.98 -1.67
N ASP A 215 -8.22 26.63 -0.39
CA ASP A 215 -7.30 25.62 0.13
C ASP A 215 -8.12 24.41 0.59
N GLU A 216 -8.00 23.30 -0.11
CA GLU A 216 -8.66 22.03 0.25
C GLU A 216 -7.99 21.36 1.46
N TRP A 217 -6.78 21.77 1.81
CA TRP A 217 -5.97 21.15 2.86
C TRP A 217 -6.58 21.17 4.28
N PRO A 218 -7.23 22.25 4.75
CA PRO A 218 -7.89 22.27 6.07
C PRO A 218 -8.97 21.18 6.20
N GLY A 219 -9.70 20.90 5.12
CA GLY A 219 -10.70 19.83 5.06
C GLY A 219 -10.06 18.45 5.27
N VAL A 220 -8.99 18.17 4.53
CA VAL A 220 -8.19 16.94 4.68
C VAL A 220 -7.64 16.81 6.11
N GLN A 221 -7.09 17.89 6.66
CA GLN A 221 -6.52 17.89 8.00
C GLN A 221 -7.58 17.68 9.09
N LYS A 222 -8.78 18.24 8.93
CA LYS A 222 -9.91 18.02 9.85
C LYS A 222 -10.31 16.56 9.89
N LEU A 223 -10.45 15.93 8.72
CA LEU A 223 -10.81 14.51 8.61
C LEU A 223 -9.71 13.61 9.19
N GLN A 224 -8.44 13.93 8.92
CA GLN A 224 -7.30 13.20 9.47
C GLN A 224 -7.22 13.30 11.00
N ARG A 225 -7.52 14.48 11.58
CA ARG A 225 -7.58 14.65 13.04
C ARG A 225 -8.71 13.82 13.64
N ARG A 226 -9.90 13.83 13.03
CA ARG A 226 -11.07 13.05 13.49
C ARG A 226 -10.77 11.55 13.61
N ILE A 227 -10.03 10.96 12.66
CA ILE A 227 -9.71 9.53 12.68
C ILE A 227 -8.50 9.17 13.56
N THR A 228 -7.67 10.13 13.96
CA THR A 228 -6.34 9.87 14.54
C THR A 228 -6.39 9.02 15.81
N SER A 229 -7.27 9.35 16.76
CA SER A 229 -7.39 8.61 18.04
C SER A 229 -7.80 7.15 17.80
N PHE A 230 -8.89 6.95 17.07
CA PHE A 230 -9.37 5.61 16.70
C PHE A 230 -8.32 4.80 15.95
N ARG A 231 -7.68 5.39 14.92
CA ARG A 231 -6.64 4.73 14.12
C ARG A 231 -5.49 4.26 15.01
N ASN A 232 -4.97 5.13 15.87
CA ASN A 232 -3.84 4.79 16.73
C ASN A 232 -4.22 3.65 17.69
N ASN A 233 -5.38 3.75 18.35
CA ASN A 233 -5.87 2.74 19.29
C ASN A 233 -6.04 1.36 18.64
N GLU A 234 -6.69 1.30 17.46
CA GLU A 234 -6.90 0.04 16.76
C GLU A 234 -5.60 -0.54 16.19
N ILE A 235 -4.72 0.29 15.60
CA ILE A 235 -3.40 -0.19 15.12
C ILE A 235 -2.61 -0.83 16.27
N ASP A 236 -2.53 -0.16 17.42
CA ASP A 236 -1.75 -0.67 18.56
C ASP A 236 -2.40 -1.91 19.20
N LYS A 237 -3.74 -1.99 19.19
CA LYS A 237 -4.49 -3.18 19.61
C LYS A 237 -4.19 -4.37 18.71
N TRP A 238 -4.25 -4.20 17.38
CA TRP A 238 -3.96 -5.28 16.43
C TRP A 238 -2.48 -5.66 16.42
N GLN A 239 -1.57 -4.69 16.58
CA GLN A 239 -0.15 -4.97 16.81
C GLN A 239 0.04 -5.91 18.00
N ARG A 240 -0.52 -5.57 19.17
CA ARG A 240 -0.41 -6.38 20.39
C ARG A 240 -0.98 -7.78 20.17
N LYS A 241 -2.17 -7.88 19.57
CA LYS A 241 -2.82 -9.16 19.28
C LYS A 241 -1.94 -10.04 18.39
N THR A 242 -1.42 -9.50 17.29
CA THR A 242 -0.54 -10.24 16.36
C THR A 242 0.77 -10.66 17.04
N GLN A 243 1.35 -9.83 17.91
CA GLN A 243 2.57 -10.18 18.65
C GLN A 243 2.35 -11.35 19.62
N VAL A 244 1.19 -11.41 20.29
CA VAL A 244 0.82 -12.50 21.19
C VAL A 244 0.60 -13.79 20.39
N THR A 245 -0.19 -13.74 19.31
CA THR A 245 -0.53 -14.93 18.50
C THR A 245 0.68 -15.54 17.80
N THR A 246 1.63 -14.73 17.33
CA THR A 246 2.82 -15.21 16.60
C THR A 246 3.96 -15.68 17.50
N GLY A 247 3.82 -15.58 18.83
CA GLY A 247 4.91 -15.86 19.78
C GLY A 247 6.11 -14.91 19.65
N ALA A 248 6.02 -13.87 18.80
CA ALA A 248 7.09 -12.93 18.53
C ALA A 248 7.49 -12.12 19.78
N ALA A 249 6.60 -12.01 20.77
CA ALA A 249 6.90 -11.43 22.08
C ALA A 249 8.04 -12.17 22.82
N ALA A 250 8.17 -13.50 22.65
CA ALA A 250 9.20 -14.30 23.31
C ALA A 250 10.59 -14.17 22.64
N LEU A 251 10.64 -13.84 21.35
CA LEU A 251 11.88 -13.76 20.56
C LEU A 251 12.58 -12.38 20.61
N LYS A 252 11.93 -11.36 21.20
CA LYS A 252 12.25 -9.93 20.96
C LYS A 252 12.91 -9.17 22.12
N GLY A 253 13.33 -9.85 23.19
CA GLY A 253 13.86 -9.25 24.42
C GLY A 253 15.11 -8.35 24.32
N LYS A 254 15.59 -7.96 23.13
CA LYS A 254 16.83 -7.16 22.96
C LYS A 254 16.71 -5.90 22.09
N LEU A 255 15.52 -5.53 21.62
CA LEU A 255 15.40 -4.45 20.63
C LEU A 255 14.25 -3.49 20.98
N HIS A 256 14.62 -2.36 21.60
CA HIS A 256 13.71 -1.36 22.20
C HIS A 256 12.65 -0.80 21.23
N ALA A 257 12.97 -0.71 19.93
CA ALA A 257 12.03 -0.28 18.90
C ALA A 257 10.85 -1.24 18.70
N PHE A 258 11.02 -2.53 19.02
CA PHE A 258 9.98 -3.54 18.83
C PHE A 258 9.05 -3.72 20.04
N ASN A 259 9.39 -3.11 21.17
CA ASN A 259 8.59 -3.13 22.41
C ASN A 259 7.71 -1.88 22.58
N GLN A 260 7.72 -0.97 21.60
CA GLN A 260 6.89 0.23 21.59
C GLN A 260 5.67 0.03 20.67
N ASN A 261 4.57 0.70 21.02
CA ASN A 261 3.41 0.80 20.15
C ASN A 261 3.81 1.49 18.83
N ILE A 262 3.15 1.11 17.72
CA ILE A 262 3.41 1.71 16.40
C ILE A 262 3.13 3.21 16.46
N SER A 263 2.06 3.63 17.16
CA SER A 263 1.74 5.04 17.34
C SER A 263 2.87 5.84 18.01
N ASP A 264 3.51 5.27 19.05
CA ASP A 264 4.64 5.90 19.75
C ASP A 264 5.88 5.98 18.86
N GLN A 265 6.15 4.92 18.10
CA GLN A 265 7.26 4.90 17.14
C GLN A 265 7.07 5.99 16.09
N VAL A 266 5.88 6.06 15.47
CA VAL A 266 5.55 7.10 14.49
C VAL A 266 5.68 8.48 15.13
N THR A 267 5.13 8.69 16.32
CA THR A 267 5.23 9.97 17.03
C THR A 267 6.68 10.37 17.30
N SER A 268 7.52 9.43 17.71
CA SER A 268 8.94 9.67 17.94
C SER A 268 9.68 10.04 16.64
N TYR A 269 9.40 9.35 15.53
CA TYR A 269 9.98 9.69 14.23
C TYR A 269 9.49 11.05 13.72
N MET A 270 8.22 11.39 13.96
CA MET A 270 7.62 12.66 13.56
C MET A 270 8.11 13.86 14.38
N ARG A 271 8.87 13.67 15.46
CA ARG A 271 9.54 14.79 16.18
C ARG A 271 10.61 15.48 15.33
N ASP A 272 11.29 14.74 14.45
CA ASP A 272 12.23 15.27 13.46
C ASP A 272 12.13 14.48 12.15
N PRO A 273 11.14 14.80 11.29
CA PRO A 273 10.92 14.12 10.04
C PRO A 273 11.91 14.57 8.95
N SER A 274 12.77 15.57 9.23
CA SER A 274 13.61 16.25 8.26
C SER A 274 14.45 15.28 7.43
N ARG A 275 15.02 14.24 8.07
CA ARG A 275 15.83 13.24 7.38
C ARG A 275 15.03 12.39 6.40
N MET A 276 13.79 12.02 6.76
CA MET A 276 12.89 11.25 5.90
C MET A 276 12.43 12.10 4.72
N ILE A 277 11.94 13.32 5.01
CA ILE A 277 11.47 14.29 4.02
C ILE A 277 12.57 14.56 2.98
N LYS A 278 13.80 14.87 3.43
CA LYS A 278 14.95 15.10 2.54
C LYS A 278 15.31 13.91 1.66
N ARG A 279 14.97 12.69 2.08
CA ARG A 279 15.20 11.47 1.29
C ARG A 279 14.13 11.25 0.22
N MET A 280 12.92 11.78 0.44
CA MET A 280 11.83 11.78 -0.53
C MET A 280 11.98 12.87 -1.57
N TYR A 281 12.73 13.95 -1.30
CA TYR A 281 12.90 15.01 -2.28
C TYR A 281 13.71 14.59 -3.51
N LEU A 282 13.16 14.88 -4.67
CA LEU A 282 13.80 14.66 -5.97
C LEU A 282 14.71 15.82 -6.31
N ARG A 283 15.72 15.54 -7.15
CA ARG A 283 16.58 16.59 -7.67
C ARG A 283 16.00 17.10 -8.99
N LYS A 284 15.90 18.42 -9.15
CA LYS A 284 15.52 19.04 -10.42
C LYS A 284 16.36 18.51 -11.59
N SER A 285 17.68 18.38 -11.42
CA SER A 285 18.57 17.85 -12.47
C SER A 285 18.27 16.41 -12.89
N THR A 286 17.54 15.63 -12.10
CA THR A 286 17.12 14.26 -12.46
C THR A 286 15.76 14.21 -13.15
N LEU A 287 14.99 15.30 -13.10
CA LEU A 287 13.63 15.38 -13.65
C LEU A 287 13.56 16.53 -14.65
N GLY A 288 13.22 16.23 -15.91
CA GLY A 288 12.92 17.29 -16.87
C GLY A 288 11.57 17.95 -16.53
N VAL A 289 11.63 19.06 -15.78
CA VAL A 289 10.48 19.97 -15.59
C VAL A 289 10.29 20.74 -16.89
N TYR A 290 9.05 20.88 -17.36
CA TYR A 290 8.79 21.59 -18.61
C TYR A 290 9.14 23.07 -18.50
N GLY A 291 9.77 23.62 -19.52
CA GLY A 291 10.15 25.04 -19.58
C GLY A 291 11.41 25.41 -18.79
N GLU A 292 12.00 24.48 -18.03
CA GLU A 292 13.37 24.64 -17.51
C GLU A 292 14.37 24.09 -18.55
N GLU A 293 15.33 24.90 -19.00
CA GLU A 293 16.40 24.42 -19.87
C GLU A 293 17.29 23.43 -19.12
N VAL A 294 17.50 22.23 -19.68
CA VAL A 294 18.33 21.16 -19.11
C VAL A 294 19.84 21.50 -19.18
N GLY A 295 20.23 22.77 -19.20
CA GLY A 295 21.61 23.14 -19.47
C GLY A 295 21.95 24.63 -19.43
N GLU A 296 21.85 25.28 -18.28
CA GLU A 296 22.78 26.36 -17.90
C GLU A 296 23.54 26.01 -16.62
N LEU A 297 24.21 24.87 -16.68
CA LEU A 297 25.21 24.43 -15.71
C LEU A 297 26.58 25.01 -16.09
N GLY A 298 26.59 26.31 -16.31
CA GLY A 298 27.74 27.10 -16.71
C GLY A 298 28.04 28.19 -15.71
N ASN A 299 28.22 27.85 -14.43
CA ASN A 299 29.20 28.43 -13.50
C ASN A 299 28.82 28.21 -12.01
N ASN A 300 29.71 27.51 -11.31
CA ASN A 300 30.16 27.81 -9.94
C ASN A 300 29.24 27.69 -8.72
N ASN A 301 28.08 27.01 -8.75
CA ASN A 301 27.32 26.74 -7.50
C ASN A 301 26.74 25.33 -7.34
N GLU A 302 26.94 24.43 -8.31
CA GLU A 302 26.35 23.08 -8.29
C GLU A 302 27.00 22.09 -7.30
N GLU A 303 28.13 22.45 -6.69
CA GLU A 303 28.71 21.64 -5.62
C GLU A 303 28.01 21.82 -4.26
N ARG A 304 27.00 22.70 -4.14
CA ARG A 304 26.38 23.04 -2.84
C ARG A 304 24.96 22.55 -2.60
N ASN A 305 24.15 22.24 -3.61
CA ASN A 305 22.80 21.69 -3.39
C ASN A 305 22.78 20.17 -3.55
N THR A 306 23.33 19.48 -2.55
CA THR A 306 23.13 18.02 -2.39
C THR A 306 21.71 17.65 -1.95
N GLU A 307 20.94 18.65 -1.53
CA GLU A 307 19.59 18.56 -0.97
C GLU A 307 18.54 18.66 -2.10
N GLY A 308 17.51 17.80 -2.09
CA GLY A 308 16.47 17.78 -3.12
C GLY A 308 15.54 19.01 -3.06
N ASP A 309 14.72 19.20 -4.11
CA ASP A 309 13.72 20.27 -4.19
C ASP A 309 12.52 19.92 -3.29
N PRO A 310 12.14 20.77 -2.31
CA PRO A 310 11.02 20.52 -1.41
C PRO A 310 9.66 20.28 -2.08
N GLU A 311 9.50 20.83 -3.28
CA GLU A 311 8.26 20.74 -4.05
C GLU A 311 8.20 19.51 -4.95
N LEU A 312 9.30 18.74 -5.06
CA LEU A 312 9.37 17.54 -5.88
C LEU A 312 9.52 16.32 -4.98
N ILE A 313 8.47 15.52 -4.87
CA ILE A 313 8.39 14.42 -3.90
C ILE A 313 8.39 13.07 -4.64
N ASP A 314 9.21 12.14 -4.17
CA ASP A 314 9.24 10.74 -4.57
C ASP A 314 8.84 9.83 -3.41
N ASP A 315 7.71 9.17 -3.58
CA ASP A 315 7.22 8.14 -2.67
C ASP A 315 7.36 6.73 -3.26
N SER A 316 8.17 6.55 -4.31
CA SER A 316 8.33 5.27 -5.01
C SER A 316 8.71 4.10 -4.09
N GLU A 317 9.50 4.33 -3.03
CA GLU A 317 9.82 3.28 -2.04
C GLU A 317 8.54 2.77 -1.34
N PHE A 318 7.64 3.68 -0.96
CA PHE A 318 6.37 3.34 -0.32
C PHE A 318 5.39 2.71 -1.32
N TYR A 319 5.26 3.31 -2.50
CA TYR A 319 4.46 2.75 -3.59
C TYR A 319 4.86 1.32 -3.96
N GLN A 320 6.16 1.04 -4.07
CA GLN A 320 6.66 -0.30 -4.38
C GLN A 320 6.28 -1.32 -3.31
N GLN A 321 6.29 -0.91 -2.04
CA GLN A 321 5.84 -1.77 -0.95
C GLN A 321 4.35 -2.08 -1.04
N LEU A 322 3.52 -1.07 -1.32
CA LEU A 322 2.07 -1.27 -1.54
C LEU A 322 1.77 -2.10 -2.78
N LEU A 323 2.51 -1.89 -3.87
CA LEU A 323 2.37 -2.68 -5.10
C LEU A 323 2.76 -4.13 -4.86
N LYS A 324 3.82 -4.37 -4.09
CA LYS A 324 4.21 -5.72 -3.68
C LYS A 324 3.07 -6.40 -2.92
N GLU A 325 2.51 -5.73 -1.93
CA GLU A 325 1.40 -6.26 -1.14
C GLU A 325 0.14 -6.52 -1.98
N PHE A 326 -0.19 -5.62 -2.92
CA PHE A 326 -1.28 -5.81 -3.88
C PHE A 326 -1.07 -7.04 -4.78
N LEU A 327 0.14 -7.24 -5.29
CA LEU A 327 0.43 -8.41 -6.14
C LEU A 327 0.40 -9.72 -5.34
N GLU A 328 0.89 -9.70 -4.10
CA GLU A 328 0.81 -10.84 -3.17
C GLU A 328 -0.65 -11.16 -2.79
N SER A 329 -1.55 -10.18 -2.74
CA SER A 329 -2.97 -10.41 -2.44
C SER A 329 -3.76 -10.96 -3.63
N CYS A 330 -3.32 -10.70 -4.86
CA CYS A 330 -3.99 -11.15 -6.09
C CYS A 330 -3.72 -12.62 -6.47
N ASP A 331 -2.56 -13.21 -6.13
CA ASP A 331 -2.25 -14.56 -6.62
C ASP A 331 -1.23 -15.34 -5.76
N VAL A 332 -1.60 -16.56 -5.34
CA VAL A 332 -0.71 -17.51 -4.64
C VAL A 332 0.20 -18.25 -5.63
N GLY A 333 -0.12 -18.23 -6.94
CA GLY A 333 0.61 -18.98 -7.99
C GLY A 333 1.48 -18.15 -8.95
N ALA A 334 1.12 -16.90 -9.25
CA ALA A 334 1.84 -16.07 -10.24
C ALA A 334 2.90 -15.11 -9.63
N SER A 335 2.97 -15.01 -8.31
CA SER A 335 3.68 -13.99 -7.54
C SER A 335 5.20 -13.93 -7.79
N GLU A 336 5.88 -15.06 -7.99
CA GLU A 336 7.34 -15.08 -8.07
C GLU A 336 7.88 -14.30 -9.29
N SER A 337 7.25 -14.43 -10.46
CA SER A 337 7.74 -13.81 -11.69
C SER A 337 7.59 -12.28 -11.69
N ALA A 338 6.45 -11.78 -11.21
CA ALA A 338 6.19 -10.36 -11.03
C ALA A 338 7.11 -9.77 -9.94
N PHE A 339 7.34 -10.53 -8.87
CA PHE A 339 8.27 -10.17 -7.79
C PHE A 339 9.73 -10.04 -8.26
N TYR A 340 10.23 -10.98 -9.06
CA TYR A 340 11.58 -10.92 -9.64
C TYR A 340 11.74 -9.74 -10.62
N ALA A 341 10.67 -9.38 -11.35
CA ALA A 341 10.67 -8.20 -12.21
C ALA A 341 10.74 -6.89 -11.41
N LEU A 342 9.95 -6.76 -10.34
CA LEU A 342 9.94 -5.57 -9.47
C LEU A 342 11.28 -5.38 -8.75
N LYS A 343 11.88 -6.46 -8.25
CA LYS A 343 13.22 -6.44 -7.63
C LYS A 343 14.33 -6.08 -8.62
N LYS A 344 14.18 -6.41 -9.91
CA LYS A 344 15.08 -5.94 -10.98
C LYS A 344 14.89 -4.47 -11.33
N GLN A 345 13.67 -3.94 -11.19
CA GLN A 345 13.37 -2.52 -11.36
C GLN A 345 13.81 -1.64 -10.20
N GLN A 346 14.21 -2.23 -9.06
CA GLN A 346 15.03 -1.52 -8.10
C GLN A 346 16.37 -1.19 -8.76
N HIS A 347 16.45 0.00 -9.36
CA HIS A 347 17.69 0.61 -9.73
C HIS A 347 18.52 0.70 -8.45
N LYS A 348 19.41 -0.28 -8.23
CA LYS A 348 20.55 -0.09 -7.33
C LYS A 348 21.09 1.26 -7.73
N LYS A 349 21.09 2.26 -6.83
CA LYS A 349 21.58 3.61 -7.10
C LYS A 349 23.04 3.48 -7.54
N ARG A 350 23.27 3.22 -8.83
CA ARG A 350 24.59 3.12 -9.42
C ARG A 350 25.07 4.54 -9.35
N LYS A 351 26.09 4.79 -8.52
CA LYS A 351 26.78 6.07 -8.49
C LYS A 351 26.99 6.49 -9.95
N LEU A 352 26.65 7.74 -10.28
CA LEU A 352 26.86 8.27 -11.62
C LEU A 352 28.37 8.29 -11.88
N VAL A 353 28.89 7.17 -12.37
CA VAL A 353 30.31 7.01 -12.71
C VAL A 353 30.45 7.53 -14.12
N ASP A 354 31.32 8.53 -14.30
CA ASP A 354 31.69 9.06 -15.61
C ASP A 354 32.25 7.91 -16.47
N ARG A 355 31.41 7.33 -17.33
CA ARG A 355 31.77 6.20 -18.18
C ARG A 355 32.85 6.57 -19.21
N ARG A 356 32.99 7.86 -19.51
CA ARG A 356 34.00 8.41 -20.43
C ARG A 356 35.34 8.67 -19.72
N ALA A 357 35.34 8.79 -18.40
CA ALA A 357 36.57 8.77 -17.59
C ALA A 357 37.23 7.38 -17.53
N SER A 358 36.50 6.31 -17.84
CA SER A 358 37.09 4.97 -17.96
C SER A 358 38.03 4.91 -19.18
N LYS A 359 39.25 4.39 -18.98
CA LYS A 359 40.26 4.20 -20.03
C LYS A 359 40.77 5.50 -20.68
N SER A 360 40.97 6.55 -19.87
CA SER A 360 41.70 7.78 -20.27
C SER A 360 41.09 8.56 -21.44
N ARG A 361 39.79 8.42 -21.72
CA ARG A 361 39.11 9.15 -22.82
C ARG A 361 38.64 10.56 -22.43
N LYS A 362 38.87 10.96 -21.17
CA LYS A 362 38.64 12.29 -20.63
C LYS A 362 39.90 12.73 -19.90
N ILE A 363 40.40 13.92 -20.22
CA ILE A 363 41.56 14.52 -19.55
C ILE A 363 41.16 14.83 -18.11
N ARG A 364 41.98 14.40 -17.16
CA ARG A 364 41.82 14.69 -15.74
C ARG A 364 43.04 15.46 -15.27
N TYR A 365 42.82 16.58 -14.60
CA TYR A 365 43.88 17.37 -13.99
C TYR A 365 44.24 16.77 -12.63
N HIS A 366 44.95 15.65 -12.65
CA HIS A 366 45.55 15.06 -11.44
C HIS A 366 47.07 15.18 -11.53
N VAL A 367 47.70 15.55 -10.42
CA VAL A 367 49.15 15.56 -10.30
C VAL A 367 49.65 14.12 -10.23
N HIS A 368 50.47 13.73 -11.20
CA HIS A 368 51.11 12.42 -11.20
C HIS A 368 52.50 12.53 -10.56
N GLU A 369 52.64 12.07 -9.31
CA GLU A 369 53.86 12.24 -8.51
C GLU A 369 55.13 11.71 -9.20
N LYS A 370 55.04 10.59 -9.94
CA LYS A 370 56.20 9.98 -10.64
C LYS A 370 56.77 10.83 -11.78
N ILE A 371 55.97 11.73 -12.34
CA ILE A 371 56.39 12.62 -13.44
C ILE A 371 56.48 14.08 -13.00
N ALA A 372 56.09 14.37 -11.75
CA ALA A 372 56.41 15.65 -11.13
C ALA A 372 57.93 15.77 -11.04
N ASN A 373 58.48 16.93 -11.43
CA ASN A 373 59.92 17.18 -11.49
C ASN A 373 60.72 16.26 -12.45
N PHE A 374 60.08 15.67 -13.46
CA PHE A 374 60.77 14.79 -14.42
C PHE A 374 61.87 15.52 -15.22
N MET A 375 61.67 16.80 -15.55
CA MET A 375 62.67 17.64 -16.20
C MET A 375 62.67 19.03 -15.61
N ALA A 376 63.86 19.62 -15.49
CA ALA A 376 64.01 21.03 -15.15
C ALA A 376 63.66 21.89 -16.38
N PRO A 377 62.98 23.05 -16.22
CA PRO A 377 62.71 23.96 -17.31
C PRO A 377 64.02 24.45 -17.95
N VAL A 378 64.15 24.29 -19.27
CA VAL A 378 65.27 24.85 -20.03
C VAL A 378 64.81 26.19 -20.59
N PRO A 379 65.48 27.31 -20.25
CA PRO A 379 65.11 28.61 -20.78
C PRO A 379 65.32 28.63 -22.29
N MET A 380 64.25 28.86 -23.04
CA MET A 380 64.33 29.09 -24.47
C MET A 380 64.82 30.51 -24.71
N VAL A 381 65.93 30.67 -25.45
CA VAL A 381 66.34 31.96 -25.96
C VAL A 381 65.43 32.32 -27.13
N VAL A 382 64.41 33.10 -26.84
CA VAL A 382 63.48 33.59 -27.86
C VAL A 382 64.20 34.65 -28.70
N PRO A 383 64.25 34.52 -30.04
CA PRO A 383 64.84 35.54 -30.89
C PRO A 383 64.19 36.91 -30.67
N PRO A 384 64.95 38.02 -30.70
CA PRO A 384 64.41 39.37 -30.48
C PRO A 384 63.38 39.80 -31.55
N MET A 385 63.32 39.08 -32.67
CA MET A 385 62.41 39.30 -33.79
C MET A 385 61.02 38.69 -33.54
N THR A 386 60.89 37.79 -32.56
CA THR A 386 59.70 36.97 -32.33
C THR A 386 58.43 37.76 -31.99
N PRO A 387 58.45 38.84 -31.17
CA PRO A 387 57.26 39.64 -30.91
C PRO A 387 56.71 40.28 -32.20
N LYS A 388 57.59 40.87 -33.02
CA LYS A 388 57.22 41.48 -34.31
C LYS A 388 56.69 40.45 -35.31
N LEU A 389 57.21 39.23 -35.26
CA LEU A 389 56.74 38.12 -36.08
C LEU A 389 55.33 37.69 -35.69
N PHE A 390 55.04 37.54 -34.39
CA PHE A 390 53.71 37.17 -33.90
C PHE A 390 52.66 38.27 -34.10
N GLU A 391 53.05 39.55 -33.97
CA GLU A 391 52.19 40.69 -34.27
C GLU A 391 51.76 40.75 -35.74
N ASN A 392 52.61 40.27 -36.65
CA ASN A 392 52.38 40.34 -38.11
C ASN A 392 52.06 38.99 -38.75
N LEU A 393 51.83 37.94 -37.95
CA LEU A 393 51.70 36.55 -38.42
C LEU A 393 50.60 36.37 -39.47
N PHE A 394 49.54 37.18 -39.39
CA PHE A 394 48.42 37.20 -40.34
C PHE A 394 48.16 38.58 -40.95
N GLY A 395 49.13 39.50 -40.90
CA GLY A 395 49.09 40.74 -41.69
C GLY A 395 48.22 41.89 -41.17
N MET A 396 48.01 42.03 -39.85
CA MET A 396 47.22 43.14 -39.28
C MET A 396 48.02 44.43 -39.00
N GLY A 397 49.28 44.52 -39.46
CA GLY A 397 50.19 45.64 -39.16
C GLY A 397 50.12 46.87 -40.07
N ASN A 398 49.12 47.02 -40.94
CA ASN A 398 49.01 48.17 -41.85
C ASN A 398 47.68 48.94 -41.77
N GLN A 399 46.93 48.85 -40.67
CA GLN A 399 45.89 49.84 -40.37
C GLN A 399 46.55 51.07 -39.71
N LYS A 400 47.36 51.82 -40.47
CA LYS A 400 47.63 53.22 -40.10
C LYS A 400 46.30 53.94 -40.26
N SER A 401 45.70 54.35 -39.16
CA SER A 401 44.60 55.31 -39.14
C SER A 401 45.07 56.60 -39.82
N THR A 402 44.75 56.76 -41.11
CA THR A 402 44.89 58.04 -41.79
C THR A 402 43.77 58.95 -41.28
N THR A 403 44.00 59.62 -40.16
CA THR A 403 43.32 60.88 -39.85
C THR A 403 44.06 61.98 -40.61
N ALA A 404 43.41 62.49 -41.65
CA ALA A 404 43.65 63.80 -42.24
C ALA A 404 42.29 64.44 -42.48
#